data_AF-E1QRB5-F1
#
_entry.id   AF-E1QRB5-F1
#
_cell.length_a   1.000
_cell.length_b   1.000
_cell.length_c   1.000
_cell.angle_alpha   90.00
_cell.angle_beta   90.00
_cell.angle_gamma   90.00
#
_symmetry.space_group_name_H-M   'P 1'
#
loop_
_entity.id
_entity.type
_entity.pdbx_description
1 polymer ?
#
loop_
_entity_poly.entity_id
_entity_poly.type
_entity_poly.pdbx_seq_one_letter_code
_entity_poly.pdbx_strand_id
1 'polypeptide(L)'
;MDVSLILGVVGPIVTIVTILGTTLYWLGGKFKEIEMRFREIDMRFREINERFGQIDERFKQIDKRFEEIDERFEKIDERFDKLEKDLKSYVDTKFSELRGYVDSRINELRSYVDLKFNEFRSYVDGRFNRLVNIITGQNEFITEFLGFRGVLDSKDVSFVKATLRSMVTAATNPLTEAEKRRLLELIDKDELTLEEADELLQLARKFVMEYGDRGPDVWKMLWYASVMHGITLRKLEEKRSKEGQGGSSSG
;
A
#
# COMPACT_ATOMS: atom_id res chain seq x y z
N MET A 1 73.84 64.30 112.17
CA MET A 1 72.95 63.34 111.49
C MET A 1 73.48 61.95 111.80
N ASP A 2 72.72 61.14 112.52
CA ASP A 2 73.12 59.79 112.92
C ASP A 2 73.28 58.87 111.71
N VAL A 3 74.39 58.11 111.69
CA VAL A 3 74.70 57.12 110.65
C VAL A 3 73.60 56.04 110.55
N SER A 4 72.89 55.78 111.65
CA SER A 4 71.71 54.89 111.69
C SER A 4 70.49 55.46 110.95
N LEU A 5 70.32 56.79 110.94
CA LEU A 5 69.22 57.48 110.25
C LEU A 5 69.47 57.57 108.74
N ILE A 6 70.74 57.73 108.36
CA ILE A 6 71.20 57.64 106.96
C ILE A 6 71.03 56.20 106.44
N LEU A 7 71.46 55.18 107.20
CA LEU A 7 71.28 53.77 106.80
C LEU A 7 69.79 53.34 106.76
N GLY A 8 68.97 53.82 107.70
CA GLY A 8 67.54 53.49 107.77
C GLY A 8 66.69 54.11 106.66
N VAL A 9 67.11 55.24 106.07
CA VAL A 9 66.39 55.92 104.99
C VAL A 9 67.01 55.65 103.61
N VAL A 10 68.34 55.62 103.49
CA VAL A 10 69.05 55.46 102.20
C VAL A 10 69.01 54.02 101.70
N GLY A 11 69.12 53.02 102.58
CA GLY A 11 69.08 51.59 102.19
C GLY A 11 67.78 51.17 101.49
N PRO A 12 66.59 51.51 102.02
CA PRO A 12 65.31 51.26 101.35
C PRO A 12 65.16 52.01 100.02
N ILE A 13 65.64 53.26 99.94
CA ILE A 13 65.61 54.06 98.69
C ILE A 13 66.44 53.39 97.60
N VAL A 14 67.67 52.96 97.91
CA VAL A 14 68.53 52.22 96.96
C VAL A 14 67.86 50.91 96.51
N THR A 15 67.21 50.21 97.44
CA THR A 15 66.47 48.97 97.14
C THR A 15 65.29 49.24 96.20
N ILE A 16 64.50 50.28 96.46
CA ILE A 16 63.38 50.71 95.60
C ILE A 16 63.89 51.11 94.22
N VAL A 17 64.97 51.90 94.13
CA VAL A 17 65.59 52.30 92.85
C VAL A 17 66.10 51.09 92.08
N THR A 18 66.68 50.10 92.76
CA THR A 18 67.16 48.85 92.14
C THR A 18 66.00 48.00 91.63
N ILE A 19 64.92 47.86 92.42
CA ILE A 19 63.70 47.17 91.99
C ILE A 19 63.05 47.88 90.80
N LEU A 20 62.96 49.21 90.83
CA LEU A 20 62.45 50.01 89.72
C LEU A 20 63.31 49.87 88.46
N GLY A 21 64.64 49.92 88.59
CA GLY A 21 65.56 49.71 87.48
C GLY A 21 65.43 48.32 86.85
N THR A 22 65.37 47.27 87.68
CA THR A 22 65.22 45.88 87.22
C THR A 22 63.84 45.61 86.60
N THR A 23 62.77 46.15 87.17
CA THR A 23 61.41 46.05 86.61
C THR A 23 61.25 46.83 85.30
N LEU A 24 61.84 48.02 85.19
CA LEU A 24 61.88 48.78 83.92
C LEU A 24 62.69 48.05 82.84
N TYR A 25 63.84 47.46 83.20
CA TYR A 25 64.64 46.65 82.27
C TYR A 25 63.86 45.41 81.79
N TRP A 26 63.19 44.69 82.70
CA TRP A 26 62.34 43.55 82.36
C TRP A 26 61.15 43.95 81.48
N LEU A 27 60.47 45.05 81.79
CA LEU A 27 59.39 45.61 80.97
C LEU A 27 59.87 45.98 79.57
N GLY A 28 61.03 46.64 79.44
CA GLY A 28 61.64 46.94 78.14
C GLY A 28 61.90 45.67 77.31
N GLY A 29 62.36 44.60 77.96
CA GLY A 29 62.49 43.28 77.34
C GLY A 29 61.16 42.69 76.87
N LYS A 30 60.09 42.80 77.68
CA LYS A 30 58.74 42.34 77.33
C LYS A 30 58.10 43.14 76.19
N PHE A 31 58.25 44.46 76.18
CA PHE A 31 57.80 45.29 75.07
C PHE A 31 58.51 44.91 73.76
N LYS A 32 59.83 44.66 73.81
CA LYS A 32 60.58 44.16 72.66
C LYS A 32 60.08 42.79 72.16
N GLU A 33 59.76 41.87 73.08
CA GLU A 33 59.17 40.57 72.74
C GLU A 33 57.80 40.72 72.05
N ILE A 34 56.94 41.60 72.59
CA ILE A 34 55.62 41.91 72.02
C ILE A 34 55.76 42.52 70.63
N GLU A 35 56.66 43.50 70.45
CA GLU A 35 56.90 44.14 69.17
C GLU A 35 57.38 43.15 68.11
N MET A 36 58.25 42.19 68.49
CA MET A 36 58.66 41.11 67.59
C MET A 36 57.49 40.21 67.17
N ARG A 37 56.59 39.86 68.10
CA ARG A 37 55.38 39.06 67.77
C ARG A 37 54.41 39.82 66.87
N PHE A 38 54.21 41.12 67.09
CA PHE A 38 53.38 41.95 66.20
C PHE A 38 53.98 42.00 64.78
N ARG A 39 55.31 42.17 64.65
CA ARG A 39 55.96 42.09 63.34
C ARG A 39 55.77 40.72 62.66
N GLU A 40 55.81 39.63 63.43
CA GLU A 40 55.54 38.28 62.90
C GLU A 40 54.09 38.14 62.42
N ILE A 41 53.12 38.64 63.19
CA ILE A 41 51.70 38.67 62.82
C ILE A 41 51.51 39.48 61.53
N ASP A 42 52.10 40.67 61.42
CA ASP A 42 52.03 41.51 60.22
C ASP A 42 52.63 40.83 58.99
N MET A 43 53.69 40.04 59.16
CA MET A 43 54.24 39.22 58.08
C MET A 43 53.26 38.12 57.64
N ARG A 44 52.65 37.40 58.59
CA ARG A 44 51.66 36.36 58.28
C ARG A 44 50.41 36.93 57.61
N PHE A 45 49.92 38.09 58.05
CA PHE A 45 48.79 38.76 57.40
C PHE A 45 49.11 39.19 55.97
N ARG A 46 50.33 39.67 55.70
CA ARG A 46 50.78 39.95 54.32
C ARG A 46 50.77 38.68 53.46
N GLU A 47 51.30 37.58 53.96
CA GLU A 47 51.28 36.29 53.25
C GLU A 47 49.84 35.80 52.98
N ILE A 48 48.94 35.94 53.96
CA ILE A 48 47.52 35.60 53.80
C ILE A 48 46.88 36.45 52.70
N ASN A 49 47.10 37.77 52.70
CA ASN A 49 46.56 38.66 51.68
C ASN A 49 47.09 38.32 50.28
N GLU A 50 48.37 37.97 50.15
CA GLU A 50 48.93 37.50 48.89
C GLU A 50 48.26 36.21 48.40
N ARG A 51 48.01 35.24 49.30
CA ARG A 51 47.29 34.00 48.97
C ARG A 51 45.84 34.27 48.55
N PHE A 52 45.13 35.19 49.22
CA PHE A 52 43.79 35.60 48.80
C PHE A 52 43.80 36.26 47.42
N GLY A 53 44.77 37.12 47.13
CA GLY A 53 44.93 37.70 45.79
C GLY A 53 45.16 36.63 44.71
N GLN A 54 45.93 35.58 45.01
CA GLN A 54 46.10 34.44 44.09
C GLN A 54 44.80 33.64 43.91
N ILE A 55 44.00 33.47 44.97
CA ILE A 55 42.70 32.79 44.92
C ILE A 55 41.73 33.58 44.04
N ASP A 56 41.63 34.90 44.21
CA ASP A 56 40.76 35.76 43.40
C ASP A 56 41.13 35.69 41.91
N GLU A 57 42.42 35.67 41.60
CA GLU A 57 42.89 35.54 40.22
C GLU A 57 42.54 34.17 39.62
N ARG A 58 42.62 33.09 40.41
CA ARG A 58 42.17 31.76 39.98
C ARG A 58 40.66 31.72 39.75
N PHE A 59 39.86 32.39 40.57
CA PHE A 59 38.41 32.47 40.35
C PHE A 59 38.07 33.21 39.06
N LYS A 60 38.71 34.35 38.77
CA LYS A 60 38.53 35.03 37.47
C LYS A 60 38.88 34.14 36.27
N GLN A 61 39.93 33.33 36.39
CA GLN A 61 40.28 32.36 35.35
C GLN A 61 39.23 31.25 35.21
N ILE A 62 38.63 30.81 36.31
CA ILE A 62 37.54 29.82 36.30
C ILE A 62 36.30 30.42 35.63
N ASP A 63 35.91 31.65 35.99
CA ASP A 63 34.74 32.34 35.41
C ASP A 63 34.89 32.47 33.89
N LYS A 64 36.06 32.94 33.43
CA LYS A 64 36.36 33.02 31.99
C LYS A 64 36.25 31.66 31.29
N ARG A 65 36.71 30.57 31.93
CA ARG A 65 36.59 29.22 31.36
C ARG A 65 35.14 28.75 31.30
N PHE A 66 34.28 29.16 32.24
CA PHE A 66 32.86 28.85 32.17
C PHE A 66 32.17 29.62 31.06
N GLU A 67 32.48 30.91 30.87
CA GLU A 67 31.99 31.69 29.71
C GLU A 67 32.37 31.02 28.38
N GLU A 68 33.64 30.57 28.24
CA GLU A 68 34.09 29.84 27.05
C GLU A 68 33.38 28.48 26.87
N ILE A 69 32.96 27.82 27.96
CA ILE A 69 32.19 26.57 27.92
C ILE A 69 30.77 26.85 27.46
N ASP A 70 30.12 27.89 27.98
CA ASP A 70 28.76 28.26 27.62
C ASP A 70 28.65 28.62 26.13
N GLU A 71 29.58 29.43 25.60
CA GLU A 71 29.66 29.73 24.17
C GLU A 71 29.83 28.47 23.30
N ARG A 72 30.55 27.46 23.81
CA ARG A 72 30.72 26.19 23.09
C ARG A 72 29.46 25.37 23.10
N PHE A 73 28.68 25.38 24.19
CA PHE A 73 27.39 24.70 24.27
C PHE A 73 26.36 25.34 23.34
N GLU A 74 26.28 26.67 23.29
CA GLU A 74 25.40 27.37 22.34
C GLU A 74 25.71 26.97 20.89
N LYS A 75 27.00 26.93 20.51
CA LYS A 75 27.42 26.46 19.16
C LYS A 75 27.09 24.98 18.92
N ILE A 76 27.06 24.16 19.96
CA ILE A 76 26.67 22.75 19.84
C ILE A 76 25.16 22.66 19.57
N ASP A 77 24.35 23.40 20.31
CA ASP A 77 22.89 23.43 20.16
C ASP A 77 22.51 23.91 18.75
N GLU A 78 23.11 24.98 18.25
CA GLU A 78 22.89 25.46 16.87
C GLU A 78 23.22 24.39 15.82
N ARG A 79 24.28 23.61 16.05
CA ARG A 79 24.68 22.51 15.15
C ARG A 79 23.69 21.36 15.21
N PHE A 80 23.14 21.04 16.39
CA PHE A 80 22.12 20.01 16.54
C PHE A 80 20.80 20.43 15.87
N ASP A 81 20.36 21.67 16.05
CA ASP A 81 19.17 22.22 15.39
C ASP A 81 19.29 22.15 13.87
N LYS A 82 20.48 22.48 13.34
CA LYS A 82 20.75 22.38 11.91
C LYS A 82 20.73 20.92 11.44
N LEU A 83 21.38 20.02 12.18
CA LEU A 83 21.41 18.60 11.86
C LEU A 83 20.00 17.99 11.83
N GLU A 84 19.14 18.35 12.79
CA GLU A 84 17.75 17.89 12.84
C GLU A 84 16.97 18.35 11.61
N LYS A 85 17.08 19.62 11.23
CA LYS A 85 16.42 20.18 10.05
C LYS A 85 16.91 19.51 8.76
N ASP A 86 18.22 19.36 8.61
CA ASP A 86 18.84 18.73 7.43
C ASP A 86 18.42 17.26 7.33
N LEU A 87 18.40 16.53 8.45
CA LEU A 87 17.97 15.13 8.49
C LEU A 87 16.49 15.00 8.13
N LYS A 88 15.62 15.84 8.71
CA LYS A 88 14.19 15.83 8.41
C LYS A 88 13.94 16.10 6.92
N SER A 89 14.57 17.13 6.36
CA SER A 89 14.45 17.48 4.95
C SER A 89 14.97 16.36 4.04
N TYR A 90 16.11 15.75 4.38
CA TYR A 90 16.67 14.64 3.64
C TYR A 90 15.73 13.43 3.64
N VAL A 91 15.21 13.06 4.80
CA VAL A 91 14.27 11.95 4.99
C VAL A 91 12.99 12.20 4.20
N ASP A 92 12.36 13.36 4.35
CA ASP A 92 11.12 13.71 3.62
C ASP A 92 11.33 13.65 2.11
N THR A 93 12.46 14.16 1.61
CA THR A 93 12.80 14.12 0.19
C THR A 93 12.96 12.68 -0.29
N LYS A 94 13.72 11.85 0.43
CA LYS A 94 13.96 10.45 0.03
C LYS A 94 12.71 9.59 0.11
N PHE A 95 11.84 9.83 1.10
CA PHE A 95 10.54 9.16 1.16
C PHE A 95 9.62 9.57 0.00
N SER A 96 9.61 10.85 -0.38
CA SER A 96 8.83 11.34 -1.52
C SER A 96 9.31 10.74 -2.84
N GLU A 97 10.62 10.72 -3.07
CA GLU A 97 11.26 10.07 -4.24
C GLU A 97 10.89 8.58 -4.30
N LEU A 98 11.02 7.86 -3.19
CA LEU A 98 10.68 6.44 -3.11
C LEU A 98 9.19 6.20 -3.38
N ARG A 99 8.31 7.01 -2.80
CA ARG A 99 6.86 6.90 -3.04
C ARG A 99 6.52 7.09 -4.51
N GLY A 100 7.08 8.12 -5.15
CA GLY A 100 6.89 8.37 -6.58
C GLY A 100 7.38 7.21 -7.44
N TYR A 101 8.55 6.65 -7.12
CA TYR A 101 9.07 5.46 -7.81
C TYR A 101 8.14 4.26 -7.66
N VAL A 102 7.70 3.94 -6.43
CA VAL A 102 6.80 2.82 -6.14
C VAL A 102 5.46 2.98 -6.88
N ASP A 103 4.86 4.18 -6.84
CA ASP A 103 3.60 4.46 -7.54
C ASP A 103 3.74 4.27 -9.05
N SER A 104 4.84 4.71 -9.66
CA SER A 104 5.13 4.49 -11.08
C SER A 104 5.24 2.99 -11.40
N ARG A 105 5.97 2.23 -10.59
CA ARG A 105 6.15 0.77 -10.79
C ARG A 105 4.84 0.00 -10.64
N ILE A 106 3.98 0.40 -9.70
CA ILE A 106 2.64 -0.18 -9.53
C ILE A 106 1.78 0.09 -10.77
N ASN A 107 1.78 1.32 -11.28
CA ASN A 107 1.00 1.67 -12.47
C ASN A 107 1.49 0.93 -13.72
N GLU A 108 2.81 0.84 -13.94
CA GLU A 108 3.40 0.04 -15.03
C GLU A 108 2.98 -1.42 -14.95
N LEU A 109 3.07 -2.04 -13.76
CA LEU A 109 2.67 -3.42 -13.55
C LEU A 109 1.18 -3.62 -13.83
N ARG A 110 0.33 -2.70 -13.36
CA ARG A 110 -1.12 -2.74 -13.59
C ARG A 110 -1.44 -2.69 -15.08
N SER A 111 -0.85 -1.75 -15.83
CA SER A 111 -1.04 -1.66 -17.27
C SER A 111 -0.56 -2.90 -18.02
N TYR A 112 0.58 -3.46 -17.62
CA TYR A 112 1.08 -4.71 -18.21
C TYR A 112 0.13 -5.89 -17.94
N VAL A 113 -0.36 -6.03 -16.71
CA VAL A 113 -1.31 -7.09 -16.34
C VAL A 113 -2.62 -6.94 -17.10
N ASP A 114 -3.17 -5.73 -17.18
CA ASP A 114 -4.42 -5.47 -17.93
C ASP A 114 -4.26 -5.83 -19.41
N LEU A 115 -3.13 -5.46 -20.02
CA LEU A 115 -2.80 -5.81 -21.40
C LEU A 115 -2.71 -7.33 -21.58
N LYS A 116 -1.97 -8.04 -20.72
CA LYS A 116 -1.82 -9.50 -20.80
C LYS A 116 -3.13 -10.23 -20.52
N PHE A 117 -3.95 -9.73 -19.62
CA PHE A 117 -5.26 -10.30 -19.35
C PHE A 117 -6.20 -10.16 -20.56
N ASN A 118 -6.20 -8.99 -21.22
CA ASN A 118 -7.01 -8.76 -22.42
C ASN A 118 -6.53 -9.59 -23.62
N GLU A 119 -5.20 -9.71 -23.83
CA GLU A 119 -4.63 -10.61 -24.84
C GLU A 119 -5.06 -12.06 -24.60
N PHE A 120 -4.92 -12.55 -23.37
CA PHE A 120 -5.33 -13.90 -23.00
C PHE A 120 -6.83 -14.12 -23.20
N ARG A 121 -7.66 -13.18 -22.74
CA ARG A 121 -9.11 -13.24 -22.91
C ARG A 121 -9.49 -13.34 -24.39
N SER A 122 -8.92 -12.48 -25.23
CA SER A 122 -9.18 -12.50 -26.68
C SER A 122 -8.75 -13.83 -27.33
N TYR A 123 -7.58 -14.36 -26.94
CA TYR A 123 -7.12 -15.66 -27.41
C TYR A 123 -8.06 -16.80 -27.01
N VAL A 124 -8.48 -16.84 -25.75
CA VAL A 124 -9.42 -17.86 -25.23
C VAL A 124 -10.78 -17.74 -25.88
N ASP A 125 -11.35 -16.54 -25.96
CA ASP A 125 -12.63 -16.29 -26.60
C ASP A 125 -12.60 -16.74 -28.07
N GLY A 126 -11.52 -16.43 -28.80
CA GLY A 126 -11.33 -16.88 -30.19
C GLY A 126 -11.24 -18.41 -30.32
N ARG A 127 -10.52 -19.08 -29.42
CA ARG A 127 -10.41 -20.55 -29.42
C ARG A 127 -11.73 -21.20 -29.05
N PHE A 128 -12.44 -20.66 -28.06
CA PHE A 128 -13.74 -21.15 -27.61
C PHE A 128 -14.80 -20.99 -28.70
N ASN A 129 -14.91 -19.81 -29.32
CA ASN A 129 -15.83 -19.56 -30.42
C ASN A 129 -15.58 -20.49 -31.61
N ARG A 130 -14.31 -20.77 -31.93
CA ARG A 130 -13.97 -21.76 -32.96
C ARG A 130 -14.48 -23.16 -32.61
N LEU A 131 -14.33 -23.59 -31.36
CA LEU A 131 -14.83 -24.90 -30.90
C LEU A 131 -16.36 -24.97 -30.94
N VAL A 132 -17.05 -23.94 -30.44
CA VAL A 132 -18.51 -23.84 -30.49
C VAL A 132 -18.98 -23.96 -31.94
N ASN A 133 -18.39 -23.21 -32.87
CA ASN A 133 -18.76 -23.28 -34.28
C ASN A 133 -18.56 -24.67 -34.91
N ILE A 134 -17.46 -25.37 -34.57
CA ILE A 134 -17.21 -26.73 -35.04
C ILE A 134 -18.30 -27.68 -34.51
N ILE A 135 -18.61 -27.61 -33.21
CA ILE A 135 -19.60 -28.47 -32.57
C ILE A 135 -21.01 -28.20 -33.13
N THR A 136 -21.38 -26.92 -33.30
CA THR A 136 -22.63 -26.49 -33.94
C THR A 136 -22.77 -27.09 -35.32
N GLY A 137 -21.77 -26.88 -36.20
CA GLY A 137 -21.84 -27.39 -37.57
C GLY A 137 -21.92 -28.91 -37.66
N GLN A 138 -21.16 -29.63 -36.81
CA GLN A 138 -21.21 -31.10 -36.77
C GLN A 138 -22.58 -31.62 -36.29
N ASN A 139 -23.11 -31.03 -35.21
CA ASN A 139 -24.42 -31.42 -34.68
C ASN A 139 -25.55 -31.14 -35.65
N GLU A 140 -25.52 -29.97 -36.28
CA GLU A 140 -26.49 -29.57 -37.30
C GLU A 140 -26.47 -30.53 -38.49
N PHE A 141 -25.30 -30.82 -39.06
CA PHE A 141 -25.18 -31.76 -40.17
C PHE A 141 -25.72 -33.16 -39.82
N ILE A 142 -25.32 -33.72 -38.66
CA ILE A 142 -25.76 -35.05 -38.25
C ILE A 142 -27.28 -35.08 -38.08
N THR A 143 -27.85 -34.11 -37.38
CA THR A 143 -29.29 -34.08 -37.08
C THR A 143 -30.14 -33.82 -38.32
N GLU A 144 -29.69 -32.93 -39.21
CA GLU A 144 -30.31 -32.69 -40.52
C GLU A 144 -30.24 -33.94 -41.40
N PHE A 145 -29.07 -34.59 -41.49
CA PHE A 145 -28.89 -35.82 -42.27
C PHE A 145 -29.82 -36.94 -41.79
N LEU A 146 -29.99 -37.11 -40.48
CA LEU A 146 -30.90 -38.11 -39.91
C LEU A 146 -32.36 -37.81 -40.26
N GLY A 147 -32.78 -36.54 -40.23
CA GLY A 147 -34.11 -36.11 -40.68
C GLY A 147 -34.33 -36.33 -42.18
N PHE A 148 -33.31 -36.02 -42.99
CA PHE A 148 -33.32 -36.20 -44.44
C PHE A 148 -33.36 -37.68 -44.84
N ARG A 149 -32.63 -38.56 -44.14
CA ARG A 149 -32.67 -40.01 -44.39
C ARG A 149 -33.94 -40.69 -43.89
N GLY A 150 -34.78 -39.97 -43.13
CA GLY A 150 -35.96 -40.54 -42.49
C GLY A 150 -35.66 -41.44 -41.30
N VAL A 151 -34.50 -41.28 -40.68
CA VAL A 151 -34.17 -41.93 -39.41
C VAL A 151 -34.88 -41.21 -38.25
N LEU A 152 -35.07 -39.90 -38.38
CA LEU A 152 -35.88 -39.08 -37.48
C LEU A 152 -37.05 -38.46 -38.25
N ASP A 153 -38.27 -38.58 -37.71
CA ASP A 153 -39.48 -37.95 -38.21
C ASP A 153 -40.03 -36.88 -37.25
N SER A 154 -40.99 -36.07 -37.72
CA SER A 154 -41.57 -34.95 -36.96
C SER A 154 -42.15 -35.38 -35.60
N LYS A 155 -42.65 -36.62 -35.51
CA LYS A 155 -43.17 -37.20 -34.27
C LYS A 155 -42.07 -37.47 -33.24
N ASP A 156 -40.88 -37.89 -33.67
CA ASP A 156 -39.76 -38.24 -32.80
C ASP A 156 -39.15 -37.02 -32.11
N VAL A 157 -39.28 -35.84 -32.73
CA VAL A 157 -38.79 -34.57 -32.17
C VAL A 157 -39.91 -33.71 -31.56
N SER A 158 -41.16 -34.16 -31.59
CA SER A 158 -42.30 -33.40 -31.05
C SER A 158 -42.23 -33.19 -29.54
N PHE A 159 -41.58 -34.10 -28.80
CA PHE A 159 -41.49 -34.04 -27.33
C PHE A 159 -40.72 -32.80 -26.84
N VAL A 160 -39.79 -32.25 -27.63
CA VAL A 160 -39.05 -31.05 -27.22
C VAL A 160 -39.84 -29.77 -27.41
N LYS A 161 -40.94 -29.75 -28.21
CA LYS A 161 -41.72 -28.54 -28.52
C LYS A 161 -42.14 -27.77 -27.25
N ALA A 162 -42.60 -28.48 -26.22
CA ALA A 162 -43.00 -27.86 -24.95
C ALA A 162 -41.82 -27.19 -24.22
N THR A 163 -40.66 -27.85 -24.20
CA THR A 163 -39.43 -27.29 -23.62
C THR A 163 -38.96 -26.07 -24.40
N LEU A 164 -38.99 -26.13 -25.75
CA LEU A 164 -38.60 -25.03 -26.61
C LEU A 164 -39.50 -23.80 -26.40
N ARG A 165 -40.82 -23.98 -26.34
CA ARG A 165 -41.76 -22.88 -26.04
C ARG A 165 -41.44 -22.20 -24.72
N SER A 166 -41.18 -22.99 -23.67
CA SER A 166 -40.80 -22.47 -22.37
C SER A 166 -39.51 -21.65 -22.44
N MET A 167 -38.48 -22.15 -23.14
CA MET A 167 -37.22 -21.44 -23.34
C MET A 167 -37.42 -20.11 -24.10
N VAL A 168 -38.14 -20.13 -25.21
CA VAL A 168 -38.37 -18.94 -26.05
C VAL A 168 -39.20 -17.89 -25.31
N THR A 169 -40.12 -18.32 -24.43
CA THR A 169 -40.93 -17.41 -23.61
C THR A 169 -40.13 -16.82 -22.46
N ALA A 170 -39.23 -17.60 -21.83
CA ALA A 170 -38.38 -17.16 -20.73
C ALA A 170 -37.16 -16.35 -21.18
N ALA A 171 -36.81 -16.40 -22.46
CA ALA A 171 -35.71 -15.66 -23.07
C ALA A 171 -35.92 -14.13 -22.95
N THR A 172 -35.04 -13.43 -22.22
CA THR A 172 -35.18 -11.99 -21.94
C THR A 172 -34.35 -11.08 -22.86
N ASN A 173 -33.30 -11.59 -23.52
CA ASN A 173 -32.40 -10.86 -24.44
C ASN A 173 -31.46 -11.90 -25.10
N PRO A 174 -31.32 -12.05 -26.45
CA PRO A 174 -31.47 -10.99 -27.48
C PRO A 174 -32.45 -11.22 -28.66
N LEU A 175 -33.31 -12.24 -28.64
CA LEU A 175 -34.42 -12.29 -29.60
C LEU A 175 -35.36 -11.10 -29.40
N THR A 176 -35.65 -10.38 -30.47
CA THR A 176 -36.72 -9.38 -30.49
C THR A 176 -38.07 -10.05 -30.24
N GLU A 177 -39.05 -9.29 -29.74
CA GLU A 177 -40.41 -9.82 -29.53
C GLU A 177 -41.03 -10.36 -30.84
N ALA A 178 -40.65 -9.81 -31.99
CA ALA A 178 -41.04 -10.33 -33.30
C ALA A 178 -40.41 -11.70 -33.58
N GLU A 179 -39.10 -11.85 -33.35
CA GLU A 179 -38.39 -13.12 -33.53
C GLU A 179 -38.90 -14.20 -32.57
N LYS A 180 -39.21 -13.86 -31.31
CA LYS A 180 -39.81 -14.81 -30.36
C LYS A 180 -41.16 -15.31 -30.84
N ARG A 181 -42.05 -14.39 -31.26
CA ARG A 181 -43.37 -14.75 -31.80
C ARG A 181 -43.25 -15.64 -33.04
N ARG A 182 -42.35 -15.28 -33.95
CA ARG A 182 -42.11 -16.03 -35.18
C ARG A 182 -41.54 -17.42 -34.89
N LEU A 183 -40.59 -17.51 -33.97
CA LEU A 183 -40.01 -18.79 -33.54
C LEU A 183 -41.06 -19.71 -32.92
N LEU A 184 -41.94 -19.17 -32.07
CA LEU A 184 -43.07 -19.93 -31.50
C LEU A 184 -44.04 -20.42 -32.59
N GLU A 185 -44.37 -19.57 -33.57
CA GLU A 185 -45.22 -19.96 -34.71
C GLU A 185 -44.62 -21.14 -35.51
N LEU A 186 -43.30 -21.08 -35.79
CA LEU A 186 -42.60 -22.12 -36.54
C LEU A 186 -42.48 -23.44 -35.76
N ILE A 187 -42.29 -23.37 -34.43
CA ILE A 187 -42.25 -24.56 -33.56
C ILE A 187 -43.61 -25.27 -33.53
N ASP A 188 -44.71 -24.52 -33.63
CA ASP A 188 -46.06 -25.05 -33.50
C ASP A 188 -46.55 -25.77 -34.75
N LYS A 189 -45.96 -25.49 -35.91
CA LYS A 189 -46.28 -26.17 -37.17
C LYS A 189 -45.81 -27.64 -37.15
N ASP A 190 -46.63 -28.51 -37.72
CA ASP A 190 -46.29 -29.94 -37.88
C ASP A 190 -45.55 -30.22 -39.19
N GLU A 191 -45.80 -29.38 -40.20
CA GLU A 191 -45.10 -29.37 -41.48
C GLU A 191 -44.63 -27.95 -41.80
N LEU A 192 -43.42 -27.83 -42.34
CA LEU A 192 -42.82 -26.55 -42.74
C LEU A 192 -42.61 -26.53 -44.25
N THR A 193 -42.71 -25.34 -44.85
CA THR A 193 -42.11 -25.11 -46.17
C THR A 193 -40.58 -25.04 -46.06
N LEU A 194 -39.86 -25.11 -47.18
CA LEU A 194 -38.40 -24.98 -47.18
C LEU A 194 -37.97 -23.62 -46.59
N GLU A 195 -38.65 -22.54 -46.99
CA GLU A 195 -38.40 -21.18 -46.51
C GLU A 195 -38.64 -21.06 -44.99
N GLU A 196 -39.71 -21.66 -44.48
CA GLU A 196 -40.01 -21.69 -43.04
C GLU A 196 -39.01 -22.53 -42.24
N ALA A 197 -38.52 -23.62 -42.83
CA ALA A 197 -37.51 -24.46 -42.20
C ALA A 197 -36.14 -23.77 -42.16
N ASP A 198 -35.76 -23.07 -43.24
CA ASP A 198 -34.57 -22.22 -43.29
C ASP A 198 -34.64 -21.09 -42.25
N GLU A 199 -35.80 -20.44 -42.13
CA GLU A 199 -36.03 -19.37 -41.15
C GLU A 199 -35.94 -19.91 -39.71
N LEU A 200 -36.56 -21.05 -39.42
CA LEU A 200 -36.48 -21.72 -38.12
C LEU A 200 -35.02 -22.04 -37.76
N LEU A 201 -34.25 -22.55 -38.72
CA LEU A 201 -32.84 -22.89 -38.54
C LEU A 201 -31.97 -21.66 -38.29
N GLN A 202 -32.21 -20.56 -39.00
CA GLN A 202 -31.52 -19.27 -38.77
C GLN A 202 -31.80 -18.72 -37.37
N LEU A 203 -33.07 -18.70 -36.96
CA LEU A 203 -33.46 -18.25 -35.62
C LEU A 203 -32.87 -19.17 -34.53
N ALA A 204 -32.83 -20.48 -34.76
CA ALA A 204 -32.22 -21.43 -33.84
C ALA A 204 -30.69 -21.26 -33.71
N ARG A 205 -29.98 -21.01 -34.82
CA ARG A 205 -28.54 -20.70 -34.81
C ARG A 205 -28.28 -19.41 -34.01
N LYS A 206 -29.06 -18.35 -34.26
CA LYS A 206 -28.98 -17.10 -33.50
C LYS A 206 -29.23 -17.36 -32.01
N PHE A 207 -30.26 -18.14 -31.68
CA PHE A 207 -30.58 -18.50 -30.31
C PHE A 207 -29.43 -19.22 -29.60
N VAL A 208 -28.77 -20.20 -30.25
CA VAL A 208 -27.61 -20.90 -29.66
C VAL A 208 -26.37 -20.01 -29.56
N MET A 209 -26.09 -19.16 -30.54
CA MET A 209 -24.93 -18.26 -30.47
C MET A 209 -25.05 -17.24 -29.33
N GLU A 210 -26.27 -16.83 -29.01
CA GLU A 210 -26.55 -15.79 -28.01
C GLU A 210 -26.91 -16.34 -26.61
N TYR A 211 -27.40 -17.58 -26.52
CA TYR A 211 -27.80 -18.23 -25.26
C TYR A 211 -27.02 -19.51 -24.94
N GLY A 212 -26.08 -19.94 -25.78
CA GLY A 212 -25.42 -21.26 -25.66
C GLY A 212 -24.67 -21.49 -24.36
N ASP A 213 -24.38 -20.42 -23.60
CA ASP A 213 -23.75 -20.41 -22.28
C ASP A 213 -24.75 -20.57 -21.11
N ARG A 214 -26.05 -20.35 -21.33
CA ARG A 214 -27.09 -20.39 -20.27
C ARG A 214 -27.53 -21.80 -19.88
N GLY A 215 -27.12 -22.82 -20.63
CA GLY A 215 -27.38 -24.21 -20.28
C GLY A 215 -27.45 -25.14 -21.50
N PRO A 216 -27.34 -26.46 -21.29
CA PRO A 216 -27.32 -27.45 -22.37
C PRO A 216 -28.61 -27.49 -23.19
N ASP A 217 -29.72 -27.07 -22.58
CA ASP A 217 -31.06 -27.11 -23.17
C ASP A 217 -31.22 -26.21 -24.39
N VAL A 218 -30.44 -25.13 -24.50
CA VAL A 218 -30.50 -24.17 -25.61
C VAL A 218 -30.20 -24.86 -26.96
N TRP A 219 -29.33 -25.87 -26.96
CA TRP A 219 -28.95 -26.64 -28.13
C TRP A 219 -30.08 -27.52 -28.67
N LYS A 220 -31.10 -27.84 -27.84
CA LYS A 220 -32.29 -28.58 -28.30
C LYS A 220 -33.04 -27.81 -29.38
N MET A 221 -32.98 -26.48 -29.38
CA MET A 221 -33.61 -25.65 -30.40
C MET A 221 -32.94 -25.87 -31.77
N LEU A 222 -31.61 -25.87 -31.79
CA LEU A 222 -30.85 -26.14 -33.02
C LEU A 222 -31.09 -27.55 -33.52
N TRP A 223 -31.03 -28.58 -32.66
CA TRP A 223 -31.32 -29.95 -33.07
C TRP A 223 -32.72 -30.12 -33.65
N TYR A 224 -33.74 -29.54 -33.00
CA TYR A 224 -35.11 -29.57 -33.51
C TYR A 224 -35.21 -28.92 -34.89
N ALA A 225 -34.65 -27.72 -35.05
CA ALA A 225 -34.68 -26.99 -36.31
C ALA A 225 -33.96 -27.74 -37.44
N SER A 226 -32.77 -28.29 -37.16
CA SER A 226 -31.99 -29.07 -38.13
C SER A 226 -32.72 -30.35 -38.57
N VAL A 227 -33.34 -31.09 -37.64
CA VAL A 227 -34.15 -32.28 -37.99
C VAL A 227 -35.35 -31.89 -38.85
N MET A 228 -36.09 -30.85 -38.47
CA MET A 228 -37.25 -30.37 -39.24
C MET A 228 -36.84 -29.91 -40.64
N HIS A 229 -35.68 -29.25 -40.78
CA HIS A 229 -35.13 -28.87 -42.07
C HIS A 229 -34.80 -30.08 -42.94
N GLY A 230 -34.12 -31.09 -42.39
CA GLY A 230 -33.84 -32.35 -43.09
C GLY A 230 -35.11 -33.08 -43.57
N ILE A 231 -36.14 -33.14 -42.72
CA ILE A 231 -37.44 -33.72 -43.07
C ILE A 231 -38.08 -32.95 -44.25
N THR A 232 -38.04 -31.63 -44.23
CA THR A 232 -38.59 -30.78 -45.29
C THR A 232 -37.85 -30.99 -46.62
N LEU A 233 -36.52 -31.08 -46.59
CA LEU A 233 -35.70 -31.38 -47.77
C LEU A 233 -36.05 -32.74 -48.39
N ARG A 234 -36.19 -33.78 -47.57
CA ARG A 234 -36.60 -35.13 -48.04
C ARG A 234 -37.95 -35.06 -48.74
N LYS A 235 -38.96 -34.41 -48.12
CA LYS A 235 -40.29 -34.27 -48.71
C LYS A 235 -40.26 -33.52 -50.06
N LEU A 236 -39.38 -32.54 -50.21
CA LEU A 236 -39.19 -31.81 -51.46
C LEU A 236 -38.56 -32.69 -52.55
N GLU A 237 -37.54 -33.49 -52.20
CA GLU A 237 -36.90 -34.43 -53.13
C GLU A 237 -37.87 -35.52 -53.60
N GLU A 238 -38.69 -36.06 -52.69
CA GLU A 238 -39.73 -37.04 -53.02
C GLU A 238 -40.77 -36.46 -53.98
N LYS A 239 -41.20 -35.20 -53.78
CA LYS A 239 -42.11 -34.50 -54.69
C LYS A 239 -41.49 -34.30 -56.08
N ARG A 240 -40.25 -33.81 -56.15
CA ARG A 240 -39.49 -33.63 -57.40
C ARG A 240 -39.30 -34.95 -58.16
N SER A 241 -39.02 -36.03 -57.44
CA SER A 241 -38.84 -37.36 -58.02
C SER A 241 -40.14 -37.90 -58.63
N LYS A 242 -41.29 -37.64 -57.98
CA LYS A 242 -42.62 -38.01 -58.50
C LYS A 242 -43.02 -37.18 -59.72
N GLU A 243 -42.71 -35.89 -59.74
CA GLU A 243 -42.98 -35.00 -60.87
C GLU A 243 -42.09 -35.32 -62.10
N GLY A 244 -40.81 -35.66 -61.90
CA GLY A 244 -39.88 -36.04 -62.97
C GLY A 244 -40.19 -37.39 -63.64
N GLN A 245 -40.75 -38.36 -62.89
CA GLN A 245 -41.19 -39.64 -63.45
C GLN A 245 -42.49 -39.53 -64.26
N GLY A 246 -43.38 -38.58 -63.94
CA GLY A 246 -44.62 -38.36 -64.68
C GLY A 246 -44.45 -37.64 -66.03
N GLY A 247 -43.32 -36.94 -66.25
CA GLY A 247 -43.01 -36.24 -67.50
C GLY A 247 -42.34 -37.11 -68.57
N SER A 248 -41.74 -38.25 -68.20
CA SER A 248 -41.04 -39.14 -69.15
C SER A 248 -41.93 -40.26 -69.73
N SER A 249 -43.18 -40.38 -69.30
CA SER A 249 -44.13 -41.39 -69.79
C SER A 249 -45.08 -40.90 -70.89
N SER A 250 -44.82 -39.72 -71.47
CA SER A 250 -45.68 -39.08 -72.48
C SER A 250 -44.94 -38.71 -73.78
N GLY A 251 -43.87 -39.44 -74.13
CA GLY A 251 -43.13 -39.31 -75.39
C GLY A 251 -43.16 -40.61 -76.19
#